data_AF-A0A1C3EKB3-F1
#
_entry.id   AF-A0A1C3EKB3-F1
#
_cell.length_a   1.000
_cell.length_b   1.000
_cell.length_c   1.000
_cell.angle_alpha   90.00
_cell.angle_beta   90.00
_cell.angle_gamma   90.00
#
_symmetry.space_group_name_H-M   'P 1'
#
loop_
_entity.id
_entity.type
_entity.pdbx_description
1 polymer ?
#
loop_
_entity_poly.entity_id
_entity_poly.type
_entity_poly.pdbx_seq_one_letter_code
_entity_poly.pdbx_strand_id
1 'polypeptide(L)'
;MKGGRLMRYFKQRGCCLRRDSLAASWGECIRYVEIGDDRYAVRQVEVYNSGRVLRYERSHWCDRFGQLFGCLFSQKHKAIDGRLTAEVIDAKEFERAWREAIDSPMWVQQVEHSLVAEWGLVPHWLRKAQHPEQEVAPDSGRVMESRGSRSPRRHSRRV
;
A
#
# COMPACT_ATOMS: atom_id res chain seq x y z
N MET A 1 -31.97 -1.49 -7.07
CA MET A 1 -30.88 -1.98 -7.95
C MET A 1 -29.72 -2.42 -7.07
N LYS A 2 -29.43 -3.72 -6.98
CA LYS A 2 -28.21 -4.18 -6.27
C LYS A 2 -27.03 -3.94 -7.21
N GLY A 3 -26.33 -2.83 -7.03
CA GLY A 3 -25.05 -2.60 -7.72
C GLY A 3 -24.08 -3.68 -7.28
N GLY A 4 -23.83 -4.67 -8.14
CA GLY A 4 -22.81 -5.68 -7.91
C GLY A 4 -21.45 -4.98 -7.84
N ARG A 5 -20.64 -5.33 -6.83
CA ARG A 5 -19.27 -4.85 -6.74
C ARG A 5 -18.50 -5.26 -8.00
N LEU A 6 -17.93 -4.29 -8.71
CA LEU A 6 -17.14 -4.51 -9.94
C LEU A 6 -15.72 -4.92 -9.56
N MET A 7 -15.52 -6.23 -9.41
CA MET A 7 -14.19 -6.78 -9.22
C MET A 7 -13.46 -6.91 -10.55
N ARG A 8 -12.15 -6.61 -10.55
CA ARG A 8 -11.28 -6.81 -11.72
C ARG A 8 -10.09 -7.66 -11.32
N TYR A 9 -9.64 -8.51 -12.22
CA TYR A 9 -8.58 -9.47 -11.96
C TYR A 9 -7.47 -9.33 -12.98
N PHE A 10 -6.23 -9.32 -12.50
CA PHE A 10 -5.05 -9.18 -13.34
C PHE A 10 -3.99 -10.20 -12.99
N LYS A 11 -3.22 -10.58 -13.98
CA LYS A 11 -2.03 -11.42 -13.86
C LYS A 11 -0.86 -10.70 -14.51
N GLN A 12 0.29 -10.70 -13.86
CA GLN A 12 1.50 -10.09 -14.40
C GLN A 12 2.75 -10.76 -13.86
N ARG A 13 3.85 -10.65 -14.62
CA ARG A 13 5.17 -10.95 -14.06
C ARG A 13 5.52 -9.94 -12.99
N GLY A 14 6.25 -10.37 -11.97
CA GLY A 14 6.75 -9.54 -10.91
C GLY A 14 8.04 -10.12 -10.33
N CYS A 15 8.56 -9.44 -9.34
CA CYS A 15 9.62 -9.94 -8.47
C CYS A 15 9.50 -9.28 -7.11
N CYS A 16 10.22 -9.82 -6.12
CA CYS A 16 10.39 -9.13 -4.86
C CYS A 16 11.24 -7.88 -5.10
N LEU A 17 10.68 -6.70 -4.84
CA LEU A 17 11.37 -5.41 -4.99
C LEU A 17 12.16 -5.01 -3.74
N ARG A 18 11.88 -5.67 -2.60
CA ARG A 18 12.46 -5.37 -1.30
C ARG A 18 13.66 -6.26 -1.04
N ARG A 19 14.85 -5.67 -0.96
CA ARG A 19 16.11 -6.41 -0.67
C ARG A 19 16.17 -6.95 0.75
N ASP A 20 15.44 -6.33 1.66
CA ASP A 20 15.33 -6.71 3.08
C ASP A 20 14.26 -7.79 3.33
N SER A 21 13.49 -8.17 2.30
CA SER A 21 12.51 -9.24 2.39
C SER A 21 13.19 -10.61 2.40
N LEU A 22 12.64 -11.55 3.18
CA LEU A 22 13.04 -12.95 3.14
C LEU A 22 12.78 -13.60 1.76
N ALA A 23 11.91 -13.01 0.94
CA ALA A 23 11.61 -13.45 -0.42
C ALA A 23 12.56 -12.88 -1.50
N ALA A 24 13.52 -12.01 -1.12
CA ALA A 24 14.40 -11.32 -2.07
C ALA A 24 15.19 -12.27 -3.00
N SER A 25 15.52 -13.47 -2.52
CA SER A 25 16.31 -14.47 -3.24
C SER A 25 15.46 -15.48 -4.04
N TRP A 26 14.13 -15.39 -3.99
CA TRP A 26 13.25 -16.40 -4.57
C TRP A 26 13.01 -16.26 -6.08
N GLY A 27 13.56 -15.20 -6.67
CA GLY A 27 13.52 -14.92 -8.09
C GLY A 27 12.25 -14.17 -8.51
N GLU A 28 11.92 -14.31 -9.79
CA GLU A 28 10.69 -13.77 -10.36
C GLU A 28 9.47 -14.54 -9.89
N CYS A 29 8.31 -13.89 -10.00
CA CYS A 29 7.03 -14.47 -9.71
C CYS A 29 5.98 -14.12 -10.77
N ILE A 30 4.91 -14.92 -10.81
CA ILE A 30 3.65 -14.52 -11.41
C ILE A 30 2.76 -13.99 -10.29
N ARG A 31 2.34 -12.74 -10.41
CA ARG A 31 1.44 -12.06 -9.47
C ARG A 31 0.03 -12.03 -10.03
N TYR A 32 -0.92 -12.52 -9.24
CA TYR A 32 -2.35 -12.42 -9.46
C TYR A 32 -2.91 -11.37 -8.50
N VAL A 33 -3.76 -10.47 -8.97
CA VAL A 33 -4.35 -9.39 -8.15
C VAL A 33 -5.84 -9.29 -8.43
N GLU A 34 -6.64 -9.31 -7.36
CA GLU A 34 -8.03 -8.85 -7.37
C GLU A 34 -8.09 -7.40 -6.91
N ILE A 35 -8.75 -6.56 -7.71
CA ILE A 35 -8.93 -5.13 -7.45
C ILE A 35 -10.40 -4.87 -7.14
N GLY A 36 -10.63 -4.15 -6.05
CA GLY A 36 -11.95 -3.72 -5.62
C GLY A 36 -12.45 -2.47 -6.35
N ASP A 37 -13.69 -2.08 -6.05
CA ASP A 37 -14.31 -0.87 -6.58
C ASP A 37 -13.56 0.41 -6.19
N ASP A 38 -12.87 0.39 -5.05
CA ASP A 38 -12.00 1.47 -4.57
C ASP A 38 -10.69 1.57 -5.36
N ARG A 39 -10.50 0.68 -6.35
CA ARG A 39 -9.31 0.58 -7.20
C ARG A 39 -8.04 0.23 -6.44
N TYR A 40 -8.16 -0.35 -5.26
CA TYR A 40 -7.03 -0.94 -4.53
C TYR A 40 -7.12 -2.46 -4.58
N ALA A 41 -5.98 -3.11 -4.37
CA ALA A 41 -5.95 -4.56 -4.22
C ALA A 41 -6.82 -4.98 -3.02
N VAL A 42 -7.62 -6.03 -3.24
CA VAL A 42 -8.42 -6.70 -2.20
C VAL A 42 -7.71 -7.98 -1.80
N ARG A 43 -7.25 -8.76 -2.79
CA ARG A 43 -6.48 -9.99 -2.63
C ARG A 43 -5.32 -10.04 -3.64
N GLN A 44 -4.26 -10.74 -3.27
CA GLN A 44 -3.08 -10.96 -4.11
C GLN A 44 -2.50 -12.34 -3.89
N VAL A 45 -2.02 -12.97 -4.95
CA VAL A 45 -1.18 -14.17 -4.91
C VAL A 45 0.10 -13.91 -5.68
N GLU A 46 1.24 -14.39 -5.17
CA GLU A 46 2.52 -14.38 -5.87
C GLU A 46 3.08 -15.81 -5.92
N VAL A 47 3.19 -16.36 -7.14
CA VAL A 47 3.78 -17.69 -7.37
C VAL A 47 5.20 -17.49 -7.88
N TYR A 48 6.19 -17.77 -7.04
CA TYR A 48 7.61 -17.60 -7.36
C TYR A 48 8.14 -18.78 -8.16
N ASN A 49 9.14 -18.53 -9.02
CA ASN A 49 9.81 -19.58 -9.80
C ASN A 49 10.47 -20.66 -8.90
N SER A 50 10.79 -20.31 -7.65
CA SER A 50 11.28 -21.27 -6.66
C SER A 50 10.20 -22.23 -6.09
N GLY A 51 8.96 -22.12 -6.55
CA GLY A 51 7.82 -22.93 -6.07
C GLY A 51 7.14 -22.38 -4.82
N ARG A 52 7.67 -21.30 -4.22
CA ARG A 52 7.06 -20.64 -3.07
C ARG A 52 5.87 -19.79 -3.51
N VAL A 53 4.80 -19.82 -2.73
CA VAL A 53 3.57 -19.08 -3.01
C VAL A 53 3.26 -18.18 -1.84
N LEU A 54 3.08 -16.88 -2.10
CA LEU A 54 2.63 -15.93 -1.10
C LEU A 54 1.20 -15.51 -1.41
N ARG A 55 0.41 -15.27 -0.37
CA ARG A 55 -0.96 -14.77 -0.48
C ARG A 55 -1.18 -13.62 0.49
N TYR A 56 -1.91 -12.60 0.05
CA TYR A 56 -2.27 -11.45 0.87
C TYR A 56 -3.73 -11.07 0.66
N GLU A 57 -4.36 -10.61 1.72
CA GLU A 57 -5.67 -9.94 1.71
C GLU A 57 -5.66 -8.79 2.71
N ARG A 58 -6.71 -7.98 2.77
CA ARG A 58 -6.71 -6.79 3.63
C ARG A 58 -6.52 -7.10 5.13
N SER A 59 -6.95 -8.26 5.61
CA SER A 59 -6.75 -8.70 6.99
C SER A 59 -5.35 -9.26 7.26
N HIS A 60 -4.67 -9.79 6.24
CA HIS A 60 -3.27 -10.22 6.28
C HIS A 60 -2.48 -9.52 5.17
N TRP A 61 -2.28 -8.21 5.35
CA TRP A 61 -1.78 -7.35 4.29
C TRP A 61 -0.25 -7.21 4.27
N CYS A 62 0.45 -7.64 5.32
CA CYS A 62 1.91 -7.59 5.39
C CYS A 62 2.50 -8.67 6.30
N ASP A 63 3.70 -9.11 5.93
CA ASP A 63 4.57 -10.01 6.70
C ASP A 63 6.05 -9.75 6.32
N ARG A 64 6.97 -10.57 6.82
CA ARG A 64 8.42 -10.44 6.51
C ARG A 64 8.81 -10.85 5.08
N PHE A 65 7.90 -11.45 4.31
CA PHE A 65 8.12 -11.83 2.91
C PHE A 65 7.61 -10.75 1.96
N GLY A 66 6.60 -9.98 2.35
CA GLY A 66 6.10 -8.90 1.53
C GLY A 66 4.84 -8.26 2.06
N GLN A 67 4.07 -7.69 1.14
CA GLN A 67 2.83 -6.99 1.45
C GLN A 67 1.89 -6.99 0.25
N LEU A 68 0.60 -6.78 0.54
CA LEU A 68 -0.44 -6.51 -0.43
C LEU A 68 -0.08 -5.28 -1.27
N PHE A 69 -0.37 -5.34 -2.57
CA PHE A 69 -0.10 -4.22 -3.49
C PHE A 69 -0.74 -2.92 -3.00
N GLY A 70 0.09 -1.88 -2.79
CA GLY A 70 -0.33 -0.63 -2.17
C GLY A 70 -0.71 0.50 -3.13
N CYS A 71 -0.63 0.26 -4.44
CA CYS A 71 -0.86 1.29 -5.45
C CYS A 71 -2.33 1.39 -5.86
N LEU A 72 -2.78 2.61 -6.14
CA LEU A 72 -4.09 2.88 -6.75
C LEU A 72 -4.05 2.49 -8.23
N PHE A 73 -4.98 1.64 -8.68
CA PHE A 73 -5.04 1.19 -10.05
C PHE A 73 -5.78 2.19 -10.94
N SER A 74 -5.19 2.52 -12.09
CA SER A 74 -5.85 3.38 -13.09
C SER A 74 -7.05 2.66 -13.70
N GLN A 75 -8.10 3.41 -14.03
CA GLN A 75 -9.22 2.88 -14.83
C GLN A 75 -8.80 2.64 -16.29
N LYS A 76 -7.83 3.41 -16.79
CA LYS A 76 -7.23 3.20 -18.11
C LYS A 76 -6.22 2.07 -17.93
N HIS A 77 -6.33 1.00 -18.73
CA HIS A 77 -5.47 -0.19 -18.74
C HIS A 77 -4.01 0.13 -19.15
N LYS A 78 -3.39 1.11 -18.51
CA LYS A 78 -1.97 1.40 -18.66
C LYS A 78 -1.27 0.73 -17.49
N ALA A 79 -0.28 -0.08 -17.85
CA ALA A 79 0.57 -0.90 -17.01
C ALA A 79 0.78 -0.33 -15.60
N ILE A 80 0.70 -1.21 -14.60
CA ILE A 80 0.83 -0.91 -13.17
C ILE A 80 2.21 -0.32 -12.80
N ASP A 81 3.15 -0.23 -13.74
CA ASP A 81 4.46 0.43 -13.57
C ASP A 81 5.10 0.87 -14.91
N GLY A 82 4.33 1.04 -15.99
CA GLY A 82 4.89 1.37 -17.32
C GLY A 82 5.86 0.33 -17.93
N ARG A 83 6.26 -0.71 -17.19
CA ARG A 83 7.30 -1.70 -17.55
C ARG A 83 6.79 -3.12 -17.73
N LEU A 84 5.52 -3.40 -17.38
CA LEU A 84 4.97 -4.76 -17.36
C LEU A 84 3.53 -4.77 -17.90
N THR A 85 3.31 -5.53 -18.97
CA THR A 85 1.98 -5.78 -19.53
C THR A 85 1.22 -6.71 -18.59
N ALA A 86 0.28 -6.16 -17.81
CA ALA A 86 -0.66 -6.97 -17.05
C ALA A 86 -1.73 -7.55 -17.99
N GLU A 87 -1.97 -8.84 -17.86
CA GLU A 87 -3.05 -9.57 -18.51
C GLU A 87 -4.32 -9.46 -17.66
N VAL A 88 -5.46 -9.17 -18.29
CA VAL A 88 -6.77 -9.24 -17.62
C VAL A 88 -7.20 -10.70 -17.60
N ILE A 89 -7.49 -11.23 -16.42
CA ILE A 89 -7.96 -12.60 -16.25
C ILE A 89 -9.40 -12.60 -15.72
N ASP A 90 -10.05 -13.76 -15.73
CA ASP A 90 -11.34 -13.92 -15.09
C ASP A 90 -11.22 -14.25 -13.59
N ALA A 91 -12.34 -14.17 -12.89
CA ALA A 91 -12.40 -14.52 -11.46
C ALA A 91 -12.05 -15.99 -11.20
N LYS A 92 -12.35 -16.90 -12.13
CA LYS A 92 -12.14 -18.34 -11.94
C LYS A 92 -10.65 -18.68 -11.91
N GLU A 93 -9.85 -18.05 -12.76
CA GLU A 93 -8.39 -18.19 -12.74
C GLU A 93 -7.80 -17.64 -11.44
N PHE A 94 -8.25 -16.47 -10.99
CA PHE A 94 -7.80 -15.92 -9.72
C PHE A 94 -8.15 -16.84 -8.54
N GLU A 95 -9.40 -17.30 -8.45
CA GLU A 95 -9.86 -18.16 -7.36
C GLU A 95 -9.18 -19.54 -7.34
N ARG A 96 -8.71 -20.02 -8.51
CA ARG A 96 -7.86 -21.22 -8.55
C ARG A 96 -6.53 -20.95 -7.86
N ALA A 97 -5.80 -19.91 -8.29
CA ALA A 97 -4.53 -19.54 -7.68
C ALA A 97 -4.67 -19.21 -6.18
N TRP A 98 -5.76 -18.56 -5.79
CA TRP A 98 -6.06 -18.19 -4.41
C TRP A 98 -6.25 -19.40 -3.48
N ARG A 99 -6.96 -20.43 -3.96
CA ARG A 99 -7.17 -21.68 -3.22
C ARG A 99 -5.89 -22.48 -3.12
N GLU A 100 -5.17 -22.65 -4.22
CA GLU A 100 -3.89 -23.35 -4.24
C GLU A 100 -2.84 -22.70 -3.31
N ALA A 101 -2.89 -21.38 -3.15
CA ALA A 101 -2.01 -20.66 -2.22
C ALA A 101 -2.26 -21.02 -0.75
N ILE A 102 -3.48 -21.42 -0.37
CA ILE A 102 -3.80 -21.80 1.02
C ILE A 102 -3.11 -23.10 1.42
N ASP A 103 -2.91 -24.00 0.44
CA ASP A 103 -2.26 -25.29 0.64
C ASP A 103 -0.73 -25.16 0.57
N SER A 104 -0.21 -23.96 0.34
CA SER A 104 1.23 -23.71 0.32
C SER A 104 1.83 -23.82 1.73
N PRO A 105 2.99 -24.49 1.89
CA PRO A 105 3.74 -24.48 3.15
C PRO A 105 4.09 -23.07 3.65
N MET A 106 4.11 -22.09 2.74
CA MET A 106 4.38 -20.70 3.07
C MET A 106 3.28 -20.03 3.87
N TRP A 107 2.03 -20.50 3.79
CA TRP A 107 0.92 -19.84 4.48
C TRP A 107 1.12 -19.80 6.00
N VAL A 108 1.59 -20.90 6.59
CA VAL A 108 1.92 -20.96 8.03
C VAL A 108 3.00 -19.93 8.37
N GLN A 109 4.07 -19.86 7.56
CA GLN A 109 5.15 -18.90 7.78
C GLN A 109 4.69 -17.46 7.61
N GLN A 110 3.80 -17.17 6.65
CA GLN A 110 3.24 -15.83 6.46
C GLN A 110 2.46 -15.38 7.69
N VAL A 111 1.63 -16.26 8.25
CA VAL A 111 0.87 -15.97 9.48
C VAL A 111 1.80 -15.74 10.67
N GLU A 112 2.81 -16.59 10.86
CA GLU A 112 3.80 -16.47 11.94
C GLU A 112 4.63 -15.18 11.84
N HIS A 113 4.94 -14.76 10.62
CA HIS A 113 5.70 -13.53 10.34
C HIS A 113 4.83 -12.31 10.04
N SER A 114 3.53 -12.36 10.35
CA SER A 114 2.61 -11.25 10.12
C SER A 114 3.08 -10.00 10.86
N LEU A 115 3.07 -8.86 10.15
CA LEU A 115 3.42 -7.56 10.71
C LEU A 115 2.17 -6.72 11.00
N VAL A 116 0.97 -7.27 10.82
CA VAL A 116 -0.31 -6.54 10.97
C VAL A 116 -0.51 -5.98 12.37
N ALA A 117 -0.12 -6.72 13.42
CA ALA A 117 -0.23 -6.24 14.80
C ALA A 117 0.67 -5.03 15.08
N GLU A 118 1.84 -4.98 14.43
CA GLU A 118 2.82 -3.90 14.58
C GLU A 118 2.47 -2.70 13.69
N TRP A 119 2.05 -2.95 12.45
CA TRP A 119 1.87 -1.91 11.42
C TRP A 119 0.43 -1.41 11.31
N GLY A 120 -0.51 -2.07 12.00
CA GLY A 120 -1.92 -1.73 12.07
C GLY A 120 -2.81 -2.60 11.19
N LEU A 121 -4.09 -2.70 11.58
CA LEU A 121 -5.10 -3.53 10.91
C LEU A 121 -5.44 -3.06 9.48
N VAL A 122 -5.20 -1.79 9.17
CA VAL A 122 -5.50 -1.20 7.86
C VAL A 122 -4.20 -0.66 7.27
N PRO A 123 -3.84 -1.06 6.03
CA PRO A 123 -2.67 -0.51 5.36
C PRO A 123 -2.71 1.02 5.30
N HIS A 124 -1.56 1.66 5.53
CA HIS A 124 -1.50 3.12 5.59
C HIS A 124 -1.95 3.81 4.29
N TRP A 125 -1.71 3.19 3.12
CA TRP A 125 -2.18 3.70 1.82
C TRP A 125 -3.69 3.63 1.66
N LEU A 126 -4.35 2.66 2.30
CA LEU A 126 -5.80 2.49 2.24
C LEU A 126 -6.51 3.45 3.21
N ARG A 127 -5.90 3.75 4.37
CA ARG A 127 -6.43 4.75 5.32
C ARG A 127 -6.61 6.13 4.68
N LYS A 128 -5.61 6.59 3.92
CA LYS A 128 -5.67 7.88 3.20
C LYS A 128 -6.82 7.93 2.18
N ALA A 129 -7.11 6.82 1.51
CA ALA A 129 -8.20 6.75 0.54
C ALA A 129 -9.59 6.76 1.19
N GLN A 130 -9.71 6.25 2.43
CA GLN A 130 -10.97 6.19 3.16
C GLN A 130 -11.31 7.50 3.90
N HIS A 131 -10.32 8.32 4.24
CA HIS A 131 -10.48 9.58 4.95
C HIS A 131 -9.66 10.72 4.32
N PRO A 132 -10.03 11.22 3.12
CA PRO A 132 -9.29 12.28 2.44
C PRO A 132 -9.33 13.65 3.17
N GLU A 133 -10.24 13.84 4.14
CA GLU A 133 -10.49 15.13 4.80
C GLU A 133 -9.72 15.34 6.12
N GLN A 134 -8.89 14.39 6.58
CA GLN A 134 -8.18 14.49 7.87
C GLN A 134 -6.76 15.08 7.79
N GLU A 135 -6.28 15.54 6.62
CA GLU A 135 -5.09 16.40 6.53
C GLU A 135 -5.48 17.87 6.71
N VAL A 136 -5.86 18.25 7.93
CA VAL A 136 -5.75 19.65 8.36
C VAL A 136 -4.31 19.84 8.83
N ALA A 137 -3.54 20.64 8.09
CA ALA A 137 -2.19 21.04 8.43
C ALA A 137 -2.13 21.53 9.89
N PRO A 138 -1.01 21.34 10.63
CA PRO A 138 -0.85 22.01 11.90
C PRO A 138 -0.91 23.52 11.64
N ASP A 139 -1.96 24.13 12.19
CA ASP A 139 -2.15 25.58 12.23
C ASP A 139 -0.87 26.21 12.80
N SER A 140 -0.16 26.92 11.94
CA SER A 140 1.01 27.70 12.31
C SER A 140 0.51 28.97 12.98
N GLY A 141 0.02 28.82 14.21
CA GLY A 141 -0.34 29.90 15.12
C GLY A 141 0.89 30.69 15.54
N ARG A 142 1.47 31.46 14.61
CA ARG A 142 2.46 32.50 14.89
C ARG A 142 1.70 33.70 15.48
N VAL A 143 1.62 33.74 16.80
CA VAL A 143 1.16 34.94 17.52
C VAL A 143 2.23 36.02 17.39
N MET A 144 1.99 37.00 16.51
CA MET A 144 2.69 38.28 16.54
C MET A 144 2.10 39.13 17.67
N GLU A 145 2.82 39.25 18.79
CA GLU A 145 2.57 40.33 19.74
C GLU A 145 3.36 41.57 19.30
N SER A 146 2.63 42.59 18.88
CA SER A 146 3.16 43.92 18.54
C SER A 146 2.41 44.99 19.33
N ARG A 147 2.99 45.44 20.46
CA ARG A 147 2.78 46.75 21.11
C ARG A 147 4.07 47.04 21.91
N GLY A 148 4.94 48.01 21.64
CA GLY A 148 4.73 49.38 21.20
C GLY A 148 4.60 50.28 22.42
N SER A 149 5.69 50.91 22.90
CA SER A 149 5.66 52.20 23.61
C SER A 149 7.04 52.80 23.93
N ARG A 150 7.25 53.98 23.33
CA ARG A 150 7.81 55.22 23.93
C ARG A 150 9.31 55.34 24.21
N SER A 151 9.98 56.03 23.28
CA SER A 151 11.10 56.94 23.60
C SER A 151 10.64 58.11 24.49
N PRO A 152 11.58 58.66 25.28
CA PRO A 152 11.75 60.11 25.24
C PRO A 152 13.22 60.55 25.11
N ARG A 153 13.37 61.71 24.47
CA ARG A 153 14.60 62.47 24.24
C ARG A 153 15.21 63.04 25.54
N ARG A 154 16.53 63.20 25.56
CA ARG A 154 17.31 64.36 26.10
C ARG A 154 18.79 64.15 25.69
N HIS A 155 19.33 64.91 24.73
CA HIS A 155 20.05 66.19 24.84
C HIS A 155 21.38 66.17 25.63
N SER A 156 22.47 66.40 24.87
CA SER A 156 23.74 67.07 25.26
C SER A 156 24.69 66.26 26.17
N ARG A 157 26.02 66.22 26.03
CA ARG A 157 27.02 67.24 25.63
C ARG A 157 28.39 66.55 25.37
N ARG A 158 29.25 67.25 24.61
CA ARG A 158 30.71 67.10 24.39
C ARG A 158 31.51 66.50 25.57
N VAL A 159 32.57 65.74 25.29
CA VAL A 159 33.99 66.19 25.19
C VAL A 159 34.68 65.38 24.11
#